data_AF-A0A1T4WCU3-F1
#
_entry.id   AF-A0A1T4WCU3-F1
#
_cell.length_a   1.000
_cell.length_b   1.000
_cell.length_c   1.000
_cell.angle_alpha   90.00
_cell.angle_beta   90.00
_cell.angle_gamma   90.00
#
_symmetry.space_group_name_H-M   'P 1'
#
loop_
_entity.id
_entity.type
_entity.pdbx_description
1 polymer ?
#
loop_
_entity_poly.entity_id
_entity_poly.type
_entity_poly.pdbx_seq_one_letter_code
_entity_poly.pdbx_strand_id
1 'polypeptide(L)'
;MLSESTQQMQMMILVMQLLQQLMQQLNQHQDPTNQAQPATPLSLSQTEQSILQSSFGDTKTTVAVLDGRNQDGKLTVGDTLIVQNSAGQELKRSTLSSNDMYELRFRENMLKNGLAIETGWEFTDQLVSIKDAALAQPELRQFTSANGLTGTERVLERNQFWEVVEREGNRYLLMRTSNDQNQTVQASDAINDLFDHRQAYAFDCASPMSVLNLKASLDTIGADDFNRNAGQLMLASWFDQYDASQFDGGYIAQVRTAEAGEININGIRNLAGETALFDPSKGDQLIPGNGYYFDLPGDNSSAVQGWNALYLGQTEDGHHQFWSSSIGKINVDFTNNSYLTTGQLSGYYLGAVVSDPNTTRLQAWDDDGSVVR
;
A
#
# COMPACT_ATOMS: atom_id res chain seq x y z
N MET A 1 80.11 35.27 -18.72
CA MET A 1 79.75 34.42 -17.57
C MET A 1 78.58 35.09 -16.87
N LEU A 2 77.35 34.60 -17.08
CA LEU A 2 76.18 35.07 -16.32
C LEU A 2 76.32 34.49 -14.90
N SER A 3 76.14 35.33 -13.87
CA SER A 3 76.29 34.91 -12.47
C SER A 3 75.28 33.82 -12.11
N GLU A 4 75.66 32.86 -11.27
CA GLU A 4 74.81 31.75 -10.81
C GLU A 4 73.43 32.21 -10.32
N SER A 5 73.34 33.43 -9.76
CA SER A 5 72.08 34.06 -9.35
C SER A 5 71.08 34.27 -10.50
N THR A 6 71.57 34.55 -11.71
CA THR A 6 70.72 34.79 -12.89
C THR A 6 70.18 33.47 -13.44
N GLN A 7 70.98 32.39 -13.37
CA GLN A 7 70.54 31.04 -13.75
C GLN A 7 69.52 30.47 -12.77
N GLN A 8 69.70 30.67 -11.45
CA GLN A 8 68.71 30.24 -10.46
C GLN A 8 67.36 30.96 -10.63
N MET A 9 67.40 32.27 -10.92
CA MET A 9 66.16 33.05 -11.12
C MET A 9 65.42 32.62 -12.40
N GLN A 10 66.14 32.35 -13.49
CA GLN A 10 65.53 31.82 -14.72
C GLN A 10 64.94 30.41 -14.52
N MET A 11 65.60 29.57 -13.74
CA MET A 11 65.11 28.23 -13.43
C MET A 11 63.85 28.27 -12.56
N MET A 12 63.78 29.19 -11.59
CA MET A 12 62.60 29.35 -10.73
C MET A 12 61.38 29.87 -11.51
N ILE A 13 61.60 30.78 -12.48
CA ILE A 13 60.55 31.25 -13.39
C ILE A 13 60.05 30.11 -14.28
N LEU A 14 60.95 29.27 -14.80
CA LEU A 14 60.57 28.12 -15.62
C LEU A 14 59.77 27.09 -14.83
N VAL A 15 60.15 26.81 -13.58
CA VAL A 15 59.45 25.89 -12.68
C VAL A 15 58.07 26.44 -12.31
N MET A 16 57.96 27.75 -12.05
CA MET A 16 56.66 28.38 -11.81
C MET A 16 55.75 28.33 -13.03
N GLN A 17 56.28 28.57 -14.23
CA GLN A 17 55.51 28.47 -15.48
C GLN A 17 55.05 27.03 -15.74
N LEU A 18 55.91 26.03 -15.48
CA LEU A 18 55.53 24.62 -15.59
C LEU A 18 54.46 24.24 -14.57
N LEU A 19 54.56 24.70 -13.32
CA LEU A 19 53.54 24.46 -12.28
C LEU A 19 52.21 25.14 -12.64
N GLN A 20 52.25 26.32 -13.25
CA GLN A 20 51.06 27.04 -13.69
C GLN A 20 50.39 26.35 -14.89
N GLN A 21 51.18 25.83 -15.84
CA GLN A 21 50.69 24.99 -16.94
C GLN A 21 50.15 23.65 -16.45
N LEU A 22 50.79 23.02 -15.46
CA LEU A 22 50.31 21.76 -14.88
C LEU A 22 48.99 21.96 -14.13
N MET A 23 48.84 23.06 -13.38
CA MET A 23 47.57 23.43 -12.74
C MET A 23 46.48 23.78 -13.75
N GLN A 24 46.82 24.43 -14.88
CA GLN A 24 45.86 24.68 -15.96
C GLN A 24 45.46 23.38 -16.68
N GLN A 25 46.37 22.43 -16.89
CA GLN A 25 46.05 21.12 -17.45
C GLN A 25 45.23 20.24 -16.50
N LEU A 26 45.50 20.30 -15.19
CA LEU A 26 44.69 19.62 -14.17
C LEU A 26 43.26 20.19 -14.09
N ASN A 27 43.09 21.51 -14.31
CA ASN A 27 41.77 22.14 -14.38
C ASN A 27 41.06 21.95 -15.74
N GLN A 28 41.79 21.58 -16.81
CA GLN A 28 41.24 21.32 -18.15
C GLN A 28 40.97 19.82 -18.43
N HIS A 29 41.22 18.94 -17.47
CA HIS A 29 40.78 17.53 -17.49
C HIS A 29 39.51 17.28 -16.67
N GLN A 30 38.75 18.33 -16.35
CA GLN A 30 37.32 18.16 -16.10
C GLN A 30 36.61 18.07 -17.45
N ASP A 31 36.15 16.86 -17.76
CA ASP A 31 35.28 16.56 -18.90
C ASP A 31 34.17 17.64 -19.02
N PRO A 32 34.01 18.33 -20.17
CA PRO A 32 32.98 19.36 -20.35
C PRO A 32 31.55 18.80 -20.32
N THR A 33 31.38 17.50 -20.17
CA THR A 33 30.09 16.78 -20.15
C THR A 33 29.49 16.60 -18.76
N ASN A 34 30.13 17.07 -17.69
CA ASN A 34 29.67 16.85 -16.31
C ASN A 34 29.40 18.14 -15.51
N GLN A 35 28.95 19.21 -16.16
CA GLN A 35 28.13 20.19 -15.43
C GLN A 35 26.74 19.58 -15.25
N ALA A 36 26.53 18.89 -14.13
CA ALA A 36 25.19 18.45 -13.72
C ALA A 36 24.27 19.68 -13.75
N GLN A 37 23.33 19.70 -14.69
CA GLN A 37 22.25 20.68 -14.67
C GLN A 37 21.60 20.63 -13.29
N PRO A 38 21.24 21.78 -12.69
CA PRO A 38 20.60 21.80 -11.39
C PRO A 38 19.34 20.94 -11.44
N ALA A 39 19.26 19.94 -10.57
CA ALA A 39 18.12 19.05 -10.48
C ALA A 39 16.85 19.88 -10.25
N THR A 40 15.82 19.64 -11.07
CA THR A 40 14.62 20.47 -11.13
C THR A 40 13.58 19.91 -10.14
N PRO A 41 12.95 20.74 -9.28
CA PRO A 41 11.88 20.25 -8.42
C PRO A 41 10.72 19.68 -9.23
N LEU A 42 10.24 18.49 -8.86
CA LEU A 42 9.05 17.88 -9.44
C LEU A 42 7.79 18.47 -8.81
N SER A 43 6.77 18.69 -9.65
CA SER A 43 5.42 19.03 -9.18
C SER A 43 4.66 17.74 -8.91
N LEU A 44 4.45 17.42 -7.63
CA LEU A 44 3.72 16.23 -7.21
C LEU A 44 2.21 16.50 -7.17
N SER A 45 1.41 15.46 -7.44
CA SER A 45 -0.01 15.50 -7.08
C SER A 45 -0.17 15.56 -5.56
N GLN A 46 -1.36 15.99 -5.09
CA GLN A 46 -1.65 16.03 -3.65
C GLN A 46 -1.53 14.63 -3.00
N THR A 47 -1.95 13.59 -3.71
CA THR A 47 -1.88 12.21 -3.24
C THR A 47 -0.43 11.74 -3.13
N GLU A 48 0.39 11.97 -4.16
CA GLU A 48 1.83 11.63 -4.12
C GLU A 48 2.53 12.37 -2.98
N GLN A 49 2.27 13.68 -2.85
CA GLN A 49 2.84 14.49 -1.77
C GLN A 49 2.45 13.94 -0.40
N SER A 50 1.18 13.55 -0.20
CA SER A 50 0.71 13.03 1.09
C SER A 50 1.31 11.66 1.41
N ILE A 51 1.41 10.76 0.42
CA ILE A 51 2.00 9.44 0.63
C ILE A 51 3.48 9.57 0.95
N LEU A 52 4.24 10.32 0.13
CA LEU A 52 5.67 10.52 0.35
C LEU A 52 5.97 11.25 1.66
N GLN A 53 5.15 12.24 2.03
CA GLN A 53 5.28 12.93 3.32
C GLN A 53 5.10 11.94 4.49
N SER A 54 4.09 11.07 4.43
CA SER A 54 3.85 10.06 5.47
C SER A 54 4.91 8.95 5.50
N SER A 55 5.47 8.55 4.35
CA SER A 55 6.46 7.47 4.27
C SER A 55 7.87 7.91 4.66
N PHE A 56 8.26 9.15 4.36
CA PHE A 56 9.65 9.61 4.52
C PHE A 56 9.82 10.77 5.51
N GLY A 57 8.75 11.49 5.81
CA GLY A 57 8.75 12.64 6.71
C GLY A 57 8.08 12.36 8.06
N ASP A 58 7.86 13.44 8.79
CA ASP A 58 7.13 13.50 10.05
C ASP A 58 6.39 14.84 10.16
N THR A 59 5.77 15.13 11.30
CA THR A 59 4.99 16.36 11.52
C THR A 59 5.84 17.64 11.58
N LYS A 60 7.18 17.54 11.57
CA LYS A 60 8.13 18.65 11.67
C LYS A 60 8.97 18.82 10.42
N THR A 61 8.73 18.02 9.40
CA THR A 61 9.51 17.98 8.17
C THR A 61 8.63 18.10 6.94
N THR A 62 9.23 18.46 5.82
CA THR A 62 8.60 18.48 4.51
C THR A 62 9.39 17.62 3.54
N VAL A 63 8.69 16.86 2.71
CA VAL A 63 9.28 16.02 1.66
C VAL A 63 9.15 16.72 0.31
N ALA A 64 10.26 16.81 -0.42
CA ALA A 64 10.31 17.30 -1.79
C ALA A 64 11.05 16.29 -2.68
N VAL A 65 10.73 16.28 -3.97
CA VAL A 65 11.41 15.43 -4.95
C VAL A 65 12.02 16.29 -6.05
N LEU A 66 13.26 15.99 -6.41
CA LEU A 66 13.95 16.55 -7.56
C LEU A 66 14.02 15.50 -8.66
N ASP A 67 13.69 15.94 -9.87
CA ASP A 67 13.79 15.18 -11.10
C ASP A 67 15.25 14.73 -11.28
N GLY A 68 15.41 13.43 -11.49
CA GLY A 68 16.67 12.73 -11.54
C GLY A 68 17.42 12.94 -12.85
N ARG A 69 18.01 11.86 -13.36
CA ARG A 69 18.88 11.90 -14.54
C ARG A 69 18.12 11.89 -15.86
N ASN A 70 16.91 11.37 -15.88
CA ASN A 70 16.00 11.31 -17.02
C ASN A 70 15.38 12.67 -17.36
N GLN A 71 15.16 13.54 -16.37
CA GLN A 71 14.59 14.88 -16.59
C GLN A 71 13.28 14.87 -17.39
N ASP A 72 12.42 13.88 -17.12
CA ASP A 72 11.19 13.67 -17.87
C ASP A 72 9.97 14.38 -17.23
N GLY A 73 10.17 15.06 -16.10
CA GLY A 73 9.15 15.76 -15.36
C GLY A 73 8.14 14.84 -14.66
N LYS A 74 8.45 13.54 -14.54
CA LYS A 74 7.58 12.55 -13.90
C LYS A 74 8.31 11.92 -12.71
N LEU A 75 7.52 11.58 -11.69
CA LEU A 75 8.02 10.85 -10.54
C LEU A 75 8.35 9.39 -10.92
N THR A 76 9.63 9.04 -10.88
CA THR A 76 10.17 7.77 -11.36
C THR A 76 11.31 7.25 -10.46
N VAL A 77 11.73 6.00 -10.71
CA VAL A 77 12.90 5.42 -10.05
C VAL A 77 14.16 6.22 -10.41
N GLY A 78 14.96 6.56 -9.41
CA GLY A 78 16.19 7.34 -9.61
C GLY A 78 16.04 8.83 -9.29
N ASP A 79 14.82 9.33 -9.11
CA ASP A 79 14.57 10.68 -8.63
C ASP A 79 15.08 10.87 -7.20
N THR A 80 15.42 12.11 -6.86
CA THR A 80 16.01 12.43 -5.56
C THR A 80 14.96 12.94 -4.59
N LEU A 81 14.73 12.19 -3.52
CA LEU A 81 13.88 12.60 -2.40
C LEU A 81 14.71 13.38 -1.37
N ILE A 82 14.15 14.50 -0.90
CA ILE A 82 14.76 15.39 0.09
C ILE A 82 13.77 15.57 1.24
N VAL A 83 14.22 15.31 2.46
CA VAL A 83 13.48 15.64 3.69
C VAL A 83 14.10 16.89 4.30
N GLN A 84 13.29 17.91 4.55
CA GLN A 84 13.72 19.20 5.09
C GLN A 84 13.02 19.50 6.41
N ASN A 85 13.65 20.26 7.30
CA ASN A 85 12.98 20.79 8.49
C ASN A 85 12.14 22.04 8.14
N SER A 86 11.41 22.55 9.13
CA SER A 86 10.60 23.78 9.00
C SER A 86 11.37 25.05 8.62
N ALA A 87 12.71 25.06 8.77
CA ALA A 87 13.57 26.16 8.33
C ALA A 87 14.09 25.98 6.89
N GLY A 88 13.67 24.92 6.19
CA GLY A 88 14.11 24.57 4.83
C GLY A 88 15.49 23.92 4.77
N GLN A 89 16.09 23.57 5.92
CA GLN A 89 17.38 22.86 5.94
C GLN A 89 17.15 21.38 5.60
N GLU A 90 17.93 20.88 4.63
CA GLU A 90 17.98 19.46 4.29
C GLU A 90 18.48 18.63 5.48
N LEU A 91 17.68 17.66 5.87
CA LEU A 91 17.99 16.67 6.92
C LEU A 91 18.43 15.34 6.32
N LYS A 92 17.82 14.94 5.20
CA LYS A 92 18.07 13.66 4.53
C LYS A 92 17.90 13.81 3.02
N ARG A 93 18.74 13.09 2.28
CA ARG A 93 18.65 12.91 0.84
C ARG A 93 18.73 11.43 0.51
N SER A 94 17.83 10.95 -0.33
CA SER A 94 17.78 9.58 -0.81
C SER A 94 17.35 9.53 -2.27
N THR A 95 17.53 8.39 -2.91
CA THR A 95 17.07 8.14 -4.27
C THR A 95 15.86 7.22 -4.20
N LEU A 96 14.79 7.53 -4.93
CA LEU A 96 13.62 6.68 -5.03
C LEU A 96 13.98 5.37 -5.71
N SER A 97 13.68 4.28 -5.03
CA SER A 97 13.91 2.91 -5.48
C SER A 97 12.69 2.36 -6.23
N SER A 98 12.87 1.20 -6.88
CA SER A 98 11.75 0.42 -7.42
C SER A 98 10.68 0.17 -6.35
N ASN A 99 11.10 -0.28 -5.16
CA ASN A 99 10.18 -0.57 -4.06
C ASN A 99 9.32 0.65 -3.69
N ASP A 100 9.91 1.83 -3.59
CA ASP A 100 9.19 3.07 -3.27
C ASP A 100 8.11 3.39 -4.31
N MET A 101 8.39 3.12 -5.59
CA MET A 101 7.41 3.33 -6.67
C MET A 101 6.26 2.33 -6.62
N TYR A 102 6.52 1.04 -6.35
CA TYR A 102 5.43 0.07 -6.16
C TYR A 102 4.56 0.41 -4.95
N GLU A 103 5.17 0.80 -3.82
CA GLU A 103 4.39 1.23 -2.65
C GLU A 103 3.53 2.44 -2.98
N LEU A 104 4.11 3.45 -3.63
CA LEU A 104 3.39 4.65 -4.01
C LEU A 104 2.21 4.35 -4.93
N ARG A 105 2.45 3.65 -6.06
CA ARG A 105 1.40 3.37 -7.06
C ARG A 105 0.31 2.46 -6.49
N PHE A 106 0.67 1.48 -5.68
CA PHE A 106 -0.31 0.64 -4.98
C PHE A 106 -1.18 1.48 -4.04
N ARG A 107 -0.58 2.38 -3.25
CA ARG A 107 -1.31 3.25 -2.32
C ARG A 107 -2.23 4.24 -3.01
N GLU A 108 -1.80 4.82 -4.13
CA GLU A 108 -2.66 5.66 -4.96
C GLU A 108 -3.89 4.88 -5.44
N ASN A 109 -3.69 3.66 -5.91
CA ASN A 109 -4.77 2.79 -6.37
C ASN A 109 -5.67 2.34 -5.20
N MET A 110 -5.12 2.04 -4.03
CA MET A 110 -5.90 1.77 -2.81
C MET A 110 -6.83 2.94 -2.46
N LEU A 111 -6.30 4.17 -2.45
CA LEU A 111 -7.09 5.37 -2.17
C LEU A 111 -8.16 5.60 -3.22
N LYS A 112 -7.80 5.52 -4.50
CA LYS A 112 -8.73 5.65 -5.62
C LYS A 112 -9.87 4.63 -5.52
N ASN A 113 -9.54 3.36 -5.29
CA ASN A 113 -10.51 2.27 -5.26
C ASN A 113 -11.38 2.32 -4.00
N GLY A 114 -10.81 2.60 -2.82
CA GLY A 114 -11.58 2.78 -1.59
C GLY A 114 -12.57 3.95 -1.68
N LEU A 115 -12.16 5.08 -2.27
CA LEU A 115 -13.04 6.23 -2.47
C LEU A 115 -14.18 5.95 -3.47
N ALA A 116 -13.96 5.09 -4.46
CA ALA A 116 -14.95 4.78 -5.49
C ALA A 116 -16.11 3.90 -4.99
N ILE A 117 -15.92 3.11 -3.93
CA ILE A 117 -16.96 2.21 -3.41
C ILE A 117 -17.96 2.96 -2.49
N GLU A 118 -17.63 4.19 -2.07
CA GLU A 118 -18.46 5.05 -1.21
C GLU A 118 -18.88 4.40 0.12
N THR A 119 -20.01 3.70 0.14
CA THR A 119 -20.59 3.06 1.33
C THR A 119 -20.14 1.62 1.54
N GLY A 120 -19.31 1.07 0.65
CA GLY A 120 -18.90 -0.33 0.71
C GLY A 120 -19.84 -1.29 -0.02
N TRP A 121 -19.67 -2.56 0.30
CA TRP A 121 -20.57 -3.64 -0.07
C TRP A 121 -21.56 -3.90 1.07
N GLU A 122 -22.66 -4.59 0.78
CA GLU A 122 -23.58 -5.01 1.85
C GLU A 122 -22.89 -5.98 2.82
N PHE A 123 -23.24 -5.90 4.10
CA PHE A 123 -22.72 -6.82 5.12
C PHE A 123 -23.47 -8.17 5.11
N THR A 124 -22.74 -9.27 5.28
CA THR A 124 -23.29 -10.61 5.54
C THR A 124 -22.50 -11.37 6.60
N ASP A 125 -23.18 -12.15 7.43
CA ASP A 125 -22.56 -13.08 8.40
C ASP A 125 -22.14 -14.42 7.76
N GLN A 126 -22.45 -14.61 6.48
CA GLN A 126 -22.14 -15.82 5.71
C GLN A 126 -20.77 -15.76 5.01
N LEU A 127 -19.88 -14.84 5.40
CA LEU A 127 -18.62 -14.48 4.74
C LEU A 127 -18.80 -13.79 3.39
N VAL A 128 -19.52 -14.44 2.46
CA VAL A 128 -19.71 -13.97 1.08
C VAL A 128 -21.11 -14.37 0.57
N SER A 129 -21.73 -13.51 -0.22
CA SER A 129 -22.96 -13.82 -0.97
C SER A 129 -23.09 -12.99 -2.25
N ILE A 130 -23.74 -13.58 -3.27
CA ILE A 130 -24.18 -12.96 -4.50
C ILE A 130 -25.71 -12.89 -4.47
N LYS A 131 -26.26 -11.67 -4.49
CA LYS A 131 -27.70 -11.43 -4.43
C LYS A 131 -28.40 -11.96 -5.68
N ASP A 132 -29.59 -12.51 -5.47
CA ASP A 132 -30.47 -13.05 -6.51
C ASP A 132 -29.81 -14.11 -7.42
N ALA A 133 -28.72 -14.73 -6.97
CA ALA A 133 -27.91 -15.67 -7.74
C ALA A 133 -27.95 -17.11 -7.20
N ALA A 134 -28.83 -17.40 -6.25
CA ALA A 134 -28.98 -18.72 -5.66
C ALA A 134 -29.41 -19.77 -6.70
N LEU A 135 -28.75 -20.92 -6.69
CA LEU A 135 -29.13 -22.06 -7.51
C LEU A 135 -30.41 -22.70 -6.94
N ALA A 136 -31.31 -23.17 -7.82
CA ALA A 136 -32.54 -23.86 -7.42
C ALA A 136 -32.26 -25.11 -6.56
N GLN A 137 -31.11 -25.77 -6.80
CA GLN A 137 -30.53 -26.82 -5.97
C GLN A 137 -29.01 -26.64 -5.98
N PRO A 138 -28.33 -26.77 -4.83
CA PRO A 138 -26.86 -26.75 -4.79
C PRO A 138 -26.24 -27.83 -5.67
N GLU A 139 -25.23 -27.46 -6.46
CA GLU A 139 -24.47 -28.39 -7.30
C GLU A 139 -23.33 -28.99 -6.49
N LEU A 140 -23.23 -30.33 -6.45
CA LEU A 140 -22.13 -31.03 -5.77
C LEU A 140 -21.07 -31.44 -6.79
N ARG A 141 -19.81 -31.01 -6.61
CA ARG A 141 -18.70 -31.39 -7.50
C ARG A 141 -17.39 -31.64 -6.77
N GLN A 142 -16.50 -32.39 -7.41
CA GLN A 142 -15.11 -32.52 -6.96
C GLN A 142 -14.31 -31.29 -7.36
N PHE A 143 -13.36 -30.87 -6.53
CA PHE A 143 -12.42 -29.79 -6.85
C PHE A 143 -10.98 -30.21 -6.56
N THR A 144 -10.04 -29.51 -7.20
CA THR A 144 -8.62 -29.51 -6.86
C THR A 144 -8.21 -28.06 -6.66
N SER A 145 -7.76 -27.69 -5.46
CA SER A 145 -7.29 -26.33 -5.16
C SER A 145 -5.91 -26.06 -5.78
N ALA A 146 -5.49 -24.78 -5.74
CA ALA A 146 -4.19 -24.34 -6.24
C ALA A 146 -2.99 -25.07 -5.59
N ASN A 147 -3.11 -25.48 -4.32
CA ASN A 147 -2.09 -26.26 -3.60
C ASN A 147 -2.23 -27.79 -3.79
N GLY A 148 -3.09 -28.25 -4.70
CA GLY A 148 -3.26 -29.66 -5.04
C GLY A 148 -4.16 -30.46 -4.09
N LEU A 149 -4.82 -29.81 -3.12
CA LEU A 149 -5.79 -30.50 -2.27
C LEU A 149 -7.05 -30.82 -3.07
N THR A 150 -7.51 -32.06 -2.98
CA THR A 150 -8.73 -32.50 -3.63
C THR A 150 -9.85 -32.67 -2.61
N GLY A 151 -11.07 -32.31 -2.98
CA GLY A 151 -12.22 -32.46 -2.10
C GLY A 151 -13.54 -32.34 -2.84
N THR A 152 -14.62 -32.26 -2.07
CA THR A 152 -15.96 -32.00 -2.60
C THR A 152 -16.44 -30.64 -2.14
N GLU A 153 -17.10 -29.90 -3.02
CA GLU A 153 -17.71 -28.60 -2.72
C GLU A 153 -19.16 -28.55 -3.18
N ARG A 154 -19.95 -27.66 -2.57
CA ARG A 154 -21.31 -27.34 -2.99
C ARG A 154 -21.34 -25.94 -3.59
N VAL A 155 -21.71 -25.79 -4.85
CA VAL A 155 -21.99 -24.48 -5.45
C VAL A 155 -23.38 -24.05 -5.01
N LEU A 156 -23.47 -22.88 -4.37
CA LEU A 156 -24.70 -22.34 -3.78
C LEU A 156 -25.30 -21.23 -4.64
N GLU A 157 -24.45 -20.30 -5.09
CA GLU A 157 -24.81 -19.09 -5.82
C GLU A 157 -23.88 -18.94 -7.03
N ARG A 158 -24.35 -18.39 -8.15
CA ARG A 158 -23.56 -18.28 -9.39
C ARG A 158 -23.99 -17.08 -10.24
N ASN A 159 -23.02 -16.33 -10.74
CA ASN A 159 -23.20 -15.38 -11.84
C ASN A 159 -22.17 -15.65 -12.96
N GLN A 160 -21.98 -14.72 -13.89
CA GLN A 160 -21.09 -14.90 -15.05
C GLN A 160 -19.59 -15.03 -14.68
N PHE A 161 -19.17 -14.49 -13.54
CA PHE A 161 -17.77 -14.43 -13.11
C PHE A 161 -17.47 -15.25 -11.85
N TRP A 162 -18.44 -15.38 -10.95
CA TRP A 162 -18.23 -15.88 -9.60
C TRP A 162 -19.24 -16.97 -9.22
N GLU A 163 -18.79 -17.85 -8.33
CA GLU A 163 -19.57 -18.85 -7.63
C GLU A 163 -19.36 -18.71 -6.13
N VAL A 164 -20.43 -18.80 -5.34
CA VAL A 164 -20.29 -19.05 -3.89
C VAL A 164 -20.23 -20.55 -3.71
N VAL A 165 -19.07 -21.05 -3.27
CA VAL A 165 -18.85 -22.48 -2.98
C VAL A 165 -18.74 -22.71 -1.48
N GLU A 166 -19.35 -23.79 -1.00
CA GLU A 166 -19.23 -24.24 0.38
C GLU A 166 -18.28 -25.44 0.46
N ARG A 167 -17.25 -25.32 1.30
CA ARG A 167 -16.27 -26.35 1.63
C ARG A 167 -16.16 -26.46 3.15
N GLU A 168 -16.47 -27.63 3.70
CA GLU A 168 -16.38 -27.91 5.14
C GLU A 168 -17.15 -26.90 6.03
N GLY A 169 -18.28 -26.37 5.52
CA GLY A 169 -19.10 -25.39 6.21
C GLY A 169 -18.64 -23.94 6.05
N ASN A 170 -17.54 -23.68 5.35
CA ASN A 170 -17.06 -22.33 5.01
C ASN A 170 -17.46 -21.96 3.58
N ARG A 171 -17.84 -20.70 3.38
CA ARG A 171 -18.19 -20.15 2.07
C ARG A 171 -17.04 -19.36 1.47
N TYR A 172 -16.84 -19.53 0.17
CA TYR A 172 -15.83 -18.83 -0.61
C TYR A 172 -16.42 -18.29 -1.90
N LEU A 173 -15.99 -17.09 -2.29
CA LEU A 173 -16.27 -16.54 -3.61
C LEU A 173 -15.18 -17.04 -4.56
N LEU A 174 -15.52 -18.03 -5.38
CA LEU A 174 -14.63 -18.69 -6.31
C LEU A 174 -14.84 -18.12 -7.72
N MET A 175 -13.77 -17.64 -8.33
CA MET A 175 -13.79 -17.18 -9.71
C MET A 175 -14.09 -18.37 -10.64
N ARG A 176 -15.01 -18.17 -11.56
CA ARG A 176 -15.27 -19.14 -12.62
C ARG A 176 -14.08 -19.17 -13.58
N THR A 177 -13.77 -20.33 -14.13
CA THR A 177 -12.77 -20.46 -15.21
C THR A 177 -13.38 -20.20 -16.59
N SER A 178 -14.69 -20.35 -16.71
CA SER A 178 -15.46 -20.01 -17.91
C SER A 178 -16.88 -19.55 -17.58
N ASN A 179 -17.40 -18.63 -18.39
CA ASN A 179 -18.78 -18.15 -18.31
C ASN A 179 -19.76 -19.15 -18.97
N ASP A 180 -21.05 -18.80 -19.00
CA ASP A 180 -22.10 -19.68 -19.56
C ASP A 180 -21.98 -19.85 -21.09
N GLN A 181 -21.22 -19.00 -21.76
CA GLN A 181 -20.88 -19.08 -23.17
C GLN A 181 -19.56 -19.85 -23.42
N ASN A 182 -19.00 -20.49 -22.38
CA ASN A 182 -17.75 -21.23 -22.43
C ASN A 182 -16.55 -20.37 -22.85
N GLN A 183 -16.61 -19.06 -22.57
CA GLN A 183 -15.49 -18.14 -22.74
C GLN A 183 -14.69 -18.10 -21.45
N THR A 184 -13.36 -18.06 -21.57
CA THR A 184 -12.46 -17.94 -20.41
C THR A 184 -12.75 -16.64 -19.66
N VAL A 185 -12.92 -16.74 -18.35
CA VAL A 185 -13.04 -15.58 -17.46
C VAL A 185 -11.63 -15.15 -17.06
N GLN A 186 -11.35 -13.86 -17.22
CA GLN A 186 -10.09 -13.24 -16.78
C GLN A 186 -10.23 -12.76 -15.33
N ALA A 187 -9.15 -12.87 -14.56
CA ALA A 187 -9.11 -12.43 -13.16
C ALA A 187 -9.36 -10.92 -13.03
N SER A 188 -8.85 -10.12 -13.97
CA SER A 188 -9.10 -8.68 -14.05
C SER A 188 -10.59 -8.36 -14.20
N ASP A 189 -11.28 -9.11 -15.07
CA ASP A 189 -12.71 -8.89 -15.35
C ASP A 189 -13.55 -9.28 -14.14
N ALA A 190 -13.23 -10.41 -13.52
CA ALA A 190 -13.91 -10.86 -12.31
C ALA A 190 -13.75 -9.87 -11.15
N ILE A 191 -12.54 -9.33 -10.92
CA ILE A 191 -12.30 -8.31 -9.89
C ILE A 191 -13.02 -7.00 -10.22
N ASN A 192 -12.96 -6.52 -11.46
CA ASN A 192 -13.66 -5.30 -11.87
C ASN A 192 -15.18 -5.43 -11.67
N ASP A 193 -15.75 -6.62 -11.93
CA ASP A 193 -17.17 -6.88 -11.72
C ASP A 193 -17.62 -6.69 -10.25
N LEU A 194 -16.76 -7.00 -9.27
CA LEU A 194 -17.06 -6.75 -7.85
C LEU A 194 -17.25 -5.26 -7.54
N PHE A 195 -16.60 -4.37 -8.30
CA PHE A 195 -16.70 -2.93 -8.14
C PHE A 195 -17.85 -2.35 -8.97
N ASP A 196 -17.92 -2.75 -10.24
CA ASP A 196 -18.91 -2.26 -11.20
C ASP A 196 -20.33 -2.69 -10.81
N HIS A 197 -20.48 -3.88 -10.23
CA HIS A 197 -21.75 -4.43 -9.77
C HIS A 197 -21.80 -4.63 -8.25
N ARG A 198 -21.17 -3.74 -7.48
CA ARG A 198 -21.07 -3.84 -6.00
C ARG A 198 -22.36 -4.21 -5.28
N GLN A 199 -23.51 -3.72 -5.76
CA GLN A 199 -24.81 -3.97 -5.13
C GLN A 199 -25.25 -5.43 -5.22
N ALA A 200 -24.69 -6.22 -6.15
CA ALA A 200 -24.94 -7.64 -6.29
C ALA A 200 -24.17 -8.50 -5.29
N TYR A 201 -23.24 -7.91 -4.53
CA TYR A 201 -22.37 -8.64 -3.60
C TYR A 201 -22.58 -8.20 -2.15
N ALA A 202 -22.44 -9.16 -1.25
CA ALA A 202 -22.36 -8.94 0.18
C ALA A 202 -21.15 -9.67 0.77
N PHE A 203 -20.48 -9.04 1.72
CA PHE A 203 -19.24 -9.50 2.33
C PHE A 203 -19.26 -9.41 3.86
N ASP A 204 -18.44 -10.19 4.55
CA ASP A 204 -18.09 -9.95 5.95
C ASP A 204 -17.24 -8.69 6.12
N CYS A 205 -16.78 -8.42 7.35
CA CYS A 205 -15.98 -7.25 7.66
C CYS A 205 -14.56 -7.28 7.10
N ALA A 206 -14.03 -8.44 6.69
CA ALA A 206 -12.64 -8.61 6.27
C ALA A 206 -12.49 -8.79 4.75
N SER A 207 -13.39 -9.53 4.08
CA SER A 207 -13.31 -9.77 2.62
C SER A 207 -13.12 -8.49 1.78
N PRO A 208 -13.76 -7.35 2.11
CA PRO A 208 -13.57 -6.11 1.35
C PRO A 208 -12.12 -5.64 1.30
N MET A 209 -11.31 -5.92 2.33
CA MET A 209 -9.90 -5.53 2.37
C MET A 209 -9.06 -6.37 1.40
N SER A 210 -9.32 -7.68 1.33
CA SER A 210 -8.69 -8.61 0.38
C SER A 210 -9.08 -8.26 -1.06
N VAL A 211 -10.36 -7.91 -1.29
CA VAL A 211 -10.85 -7.44 -2.60
C VAL A 211 -10.16 -6.14 -3.03
N LEU A 212 -10.03 -5.19 -2.10
CA LEU A 212 -9.29 -3.94 -2.33
C LEU A 212 -7.81 -4.19 -2.66
N ASN A 213 -7.16 -5.12 -1.95
CA ASN A 213 -5.76 -5.49 -2.22
C ASN A 213 -5.59 -5.97 -3.67
N LEU A 214 -6.43 -6.90 -4.10
CA LEU A 214 -6.38 -7.45 -5.44
C LEU A 214 -6.70 -6.40 -6.50
N LYS A 215 -7.69 -5.54 -6.26
CA LYS A 215 -8.01 -4.43 -7.18
C LYS A 215 -6.86 -3.42 -7.28
N ALA A 216 -6.25 -3.06 -6.16
CA ALA A 216 -5.10 -2.17 -6.16
C ALA A 216 -3.87 -2.81 -6.83
N SER A 217 -3.66 -4.11 -6.64
CA SER A 217 -2.63 -4.87 -7.36
C SER A 217 -2.87 -4.83 -8.86
N LEU A 218 -4.08 -5.19 -9.31
CA LEU A 218 -4.51 -5.13 -10.70
C LEU A 218 -4.29 -3.75 -11.33
N ASP A 219 -4.68 -2.68 -10.63
CA ASP A 219 -4.54 -1.32 -11.15
C ASP A 219 -3.08 -0.81 -11.12
N THR A 220 -2.21 -1.48 -10.36
CA THR A 220 -0.80 -1.12 -10.24
C THR A 220 0.03 -1.77 -11.35
N ILE A 221 -0.14 -3.08 -11.57
CA ILE A 221 0.66 -3.85 -12.53
C ILE A 221 -0.03 -4.05 -13.89
N GLY A 222 -1.30 -3.64 -14.00
CA GLY A 222 -2.09 -3.78 -15.22
C GLY A 222 -2.74 -5.16 -15.39
N ALA A 223 -3.74 -5.21 -16.29
CA ALA A 223 -4.59 -6.39 -16.48
C ALA A 223 -3.85 -7.59 -17.08
N ASP A 224 -2.94 -7.37 -18.04
CA ASP A 224 -2.24 -8.46 -18.73
C ASP A 224 -1.36 -9.26 -17.77
N ASP A 225 -0.60 -8.56 -16.93
CA ASP A 225 0.31 -9.12 -15.94
C ASP A 225 -0.45 -9.70 -14.75
N PHE A 226 -1.53 -9.03 -14.30
CA PHE A 226 -2.43 -9.59 -13.30
C PHE A 226 -3.07 -10.90 -13.76
N ASN A 227 -3.64 -10.96 -14.97
CA ASN A 227 -4.29 -12.15 -15.50
C ASN A 227 -3.33 -13.34 -15.68
N ARG A 228 -2.08 -13.06 -16.02
CA ARG A 228 -1.05 -14.09 -16.18
C ARG A 228 -0.70 -14.78 -14.86
N ASN A 229 -0.74 -14.03 -13.75
CA ASN A 229 -0.24 -14.47 -12.46
C ASN A 229 -1.34 -14.84 -11.44
N ALA A 230 -2.49 -14.17 -11.48
CA ALA A 230 -3.57 -14.28 -10.49
C ALA A 230 -4.45 -15.53 -10.62
N GLY A 231 -4.31 -16.31 -11.70
CA GLY A 231 -4.98 -17.60 -11.87
C GLY A 231 -6.49 -17.58 -11.58
N GLN A 232 -7.01 -18.68 -11.03
CA GLN A 232 -8.38 -18.74 -10.53
C GLN A 232 -8.43 -18.18 -9.11
N LEU A 233 -9.12 -17.07 -8.88
CA LEU A 233 -9.21 -16.43 -7.56
C LEU A 233 -10.20 -17.14 -6.64
N MET A 234 -9.92 -17.11 -5.34
CA MET A 234 -10.82 -17.56 -4.28
C MET A 234 -10.74 -16.60 -3.10
N LEU A 235 -11.88 -16.05 -2.67
CA LEU A 235 -11.96 -14.97 -1.68
C LEU A 235 -12.90 -15.34 -0.52
N ALA A 236 -12.45 -15.15 0.71
CA ALA A 236 -13.28 -15.22 1.91
C ALA A 236 -12.54 -14.61 3.10
N SER A 237 -13.11 -13.61 3.77
CA SER A 237 -12.47 -12.94 4.89
C SER A 237 -11.04 -12.47 4.52
N TRP A 238 -10.05 -12.70 5.39
CA TRP A 238 -8.63 -12.46 5.11
C TRP A 238 -7.93 -13.56 4.28
N PHE A 239 -8.66 -14.53 3.74
CA PHE A 239 -8.07 -15.60 2.93
C PHE A 239 -7.48 -15.04 1.63
N ASP A 240 -6.22 -15.38 1.40
CA ASP A 240 -5.52 -15.22 0.12
C ASP A 240 -4.86 -16.55 -0.27
N GLN A 241 -5.13 -17.02 -1.48
CA GLN A 241 -4.56 -18.27 -1.99
C GLN A 241 -3.06 -18.20 -2.31
N TYR A 242 -2.51 -17.00 -2.41
CA TYR A 242 -1.10 -16.72 -2.68
C TYR A 242 -0.28 -16.45 -1.42
N ASP A 243 -0.93 -16.42 -0.26
CA ASP A 243 -0.28 -16.12 1.00
C ASP A 243 -0.29 -17.34 1.93
N ALA A 244 0.80 -17.51 2.68
CA ALA A 244 0.84 -18.47 3.78
C ALA A 244 0.18 -17.90 5.05
N SER A 245 0.04 -16.58 5.12
CA SER A 245 -0.69 -15.89 6.17
C SER A 245 -2.19 -16.05 5.99
N GLN A 246 -2.88 -16.35 7.08
CA GLN A 246 -4.34 -16.53 7.08
C GLN A 246 -5.08 -15.25 7.50
N PHE A 247 -4.36 -14.14 7.73
CA PHE A 247 -4.89 -13.00 8.49
C PHE A 247 -4.65 -11.64 7.84
N ASP A 248 -4.08 -11.58 6.63
CA ASP A 248 -3.72 -10.30 6.00
C ASP A 248 -4.23 -10.12 4.58
N GLY A 249 -4.96 -11.06 3.98
CA GLY A 249 -5.61 -10.86 2.67
C GLY A 249 -4.64 -10.43 1.57
N GLY A 250 -3.38 -10.84 1.67
CA GLY A 250 -2.33 -10.49 0.72
C GLY A 250 -1.60 -9.17 0.99
N TYR A 251 -1.86 -8.51 2.10
CA TYR A 251 -0.97 -7.46 2.61
C TYR A 251 0.23 -8.08 3.35
N ILE A 252 1.24 -7.27 3.65
CA ILE A 252 2.24 -7.60 4.67
C ILE A 252 1.77 -6.96 5.98
N ALA A 253 1.11 -7.75 6.83
CA ALA A 253 0.61 -7.23 8.09
C ALA A 253 1.69 -7.22 9.18
N GLN A 254 1.79 -6.09 9.89
CA GLN A 254 2.56 -5.98 11.11
C GLN A 254 1.62 -5.66 12.26
N VAL A 255 1.69 -6.46 13.33
CA VAL A 255 0.81 -6.33 14.50
C VAL A 255 1.67 -6.30 15.74
N ARG A 256 1.42 -5.31 16.59
CA ARG A 256 1.91 -5.28 17.97
C ARG A 256 0.73 -5.56 18.88
N THR A 257 0.85 -6.56 19.74
CA THR A 257 -0.22 -6.99 20.66
C THR A 257 -0.05 -6.37 22.05
N ALA A 258 -1.15 -6.18 22.76
CA ALA A 258 -1.14 -5.72 24.15
C ALA A 258 -1.21 -6.88 25.16
N GLU A 259 -0.64 -6.64 26.34
CA GLU A 259 -0.87 -7.47 27.51
C GLU A 259 -2.28 -7.24 28.07
N ALA A 260 -2.84 -8.24 28.76
CA ALA A 260 -4.18 -8.12 29.34
C ALA A 260 -4.28 -6.91 30.30
N GLY A 261 -5.22 -6.02 30.00
CA GLY A 261 -5.51 -4.82 30.78
C GLY A 261 -4.50 -3.68 30.68
N GLU A 262 -3.59 -3.71 29.70
CA GLU A 262 -2.71 -2.60 29.31
C GLU A 262 -3.50 -1.36 28.86
N ILE A 263 -4.60 -1.58 28.14
CA ILE A 263 -5.49 -0.57 27.58
C ILE A 263 -6.78 -0.54 28.42
N ASN A 264 -7.28 0.65 28.72
CA ASN A 264 -8.53 0.86 29.44
C ASN A 264 -9.34 2.00 28.84
N ILE A 265 -10.49 1.68 28.27
CA ILE A 265 -11.40 2.65 27.65
C ILE A 265 -12.75 2.53 28.34
N ASN A 266 -13.23 3.65 28.89
CA ASN A 266 -14.52 3.71 29.60
C ASN A 266 -14.70 2.64 30.70
N GLY A 267 -13.60 2.21 31.34
CA GLY A 267 -13.59 1.19 32.38
C GLY A 267 -13.50 -0.25 31.88
N ILE A 268 -13.46 -0.46 30.56
CA ILE A 268 -13.29 -1.77 29.92
C ILE A 268 -11.83 -1.96 29.58
N ARG A 269 -11.28 -3.12 29.95
CA ARG A 269 -9.89 -3.50 29.76
C ARG A 269 -9.74 -4.46 28.59
N ASN A 270 -8.68 -4.30 27.82
CA ASN A 270 -8.35 -5.21 26.72
C ASN A 270 -8.02 -6.63 27.22
N LEU A 271 -8.27 -7.63 26.38
CA LEU A 271 -7.81 -9.00 26.58
C LEU A 271 -6.35 -9.17 26.11
N ALA A 272 -5.69 -10.22 26.58
CA ALA A 272 -4.38 -10.60 26.06
C ALA A 272 -4.49 -10.98 24.57
N GLY A 273 -3.59 -10.44 23.75
CA GLY A 273 -3.53 -10.74 22.31
C GLY A 273 -4.37 -9.81 21.43
N GLU A 274 -5.19 -8.91 22.01
CA GLU A 274 -5.76 -7.78 21.28
C GLU A 274 -4.66 -6.84 20.78
N THR A 275 -4.97 -5.98 19.82
CA THR A 275 -3.98 -5.04 19.29
C THR A 275 -3.50 -4.10 20.39
N ALA A 276 -2.22 -3.75 20.38
CA ALA A 276 -1.75 -2.71 21.28
C ALA A 276 -2.25 -1.34 20.80
N LEU A 277 -2.26 -0.34 21.68
CA LEU A 277 -2.60 1.02 21.26
C LEU A 277 -1.56 1.55 20.26
N PHE A 278 -2.02 2.15 19.16
CA PHE A 278 -1.17 2.81 18.18
C PHE A 278 -0.28 3.86 18.84
N ASP A 279 1.02 3.82 18.55
CA ASP A 279 2.05 4.63 19.19
C ASP A 279 3.20 4.95 18.22
N PRO A 280 3.26 6.19 17.66
CA PRO A 280 4.36 6.61 16.80
C PRO A 280 5.74 6.53 17.45
N SER A 281 5.83 6.62 18.78
CA SER A 281 7.10 6.49 19.49
C SER A 281 7.64 5.06 19.46
N LYS A 282 6.79 4.08 19.15
CA LYS A 282 7.14 2.67 18.93
C LYS A 282 7.28 2.30 17.46
N GLY A 283 7.23 3.28 16.55
CA GLY A 283 7.41 3.09 15.12
C GLY A 283 6.12 2.94 14.31
N ASP A 284 4.95 3.06 14.94
CA ASP A 284 3.68 2.98 14.22
C ASP A 284 3.47 4.24 13.34
N GLN A 285 3.02 4.07 12.11
CA GLN A 285 2.87 5.17 11.14
C GLN A 285 1.51 5.15 10.47
N LEU A 286 0.97 6.34 10.20
CA LEU A 286 -0.24 6.55 9.42
C LEU A 286 0.14 6.96 7.99
N ILE A 287 0.05 6.01 7.06
CA ILE A 287 0.39 6.21 5.65
C ILE A 287 -0.88 6.06 4.81
N PRO A 288 -1.29 7.08 4.03
CA PRO A 288 -2.44 6.96 3.16
C PRO A 288 -2.37 5.72 2.27
N GLY A 289 -3.49 5.02 2.14
CA GLY A 289 -3.57 3.77 1.39
C GLY A 289 -3.28 2.49 2.21
N ASN A 290 -2.86 2.60 3.48
CA ASN A 290 -2.73 1.44 4.37
C ASN A 290 -4.05 1.00 4.98
N GLY A 291 -4.17 -0.30 5.23
CA GLY A 291 -5.19 -0.88 6.10
C GLY A 291 -4.78 -0.81 7.57
N TYR A 292 -5.75 -0.47 8.43
CA TYR A 292 -5.65 -0.38 9.89
C TYR A 292 -6.86 -1.06 10.53
N TYR A 293 -6.82 -1.22 11.84
CA TYR A 293 -7.91 -1.80 12.62
C TYR A 293 -8.27 -0.92 13.82
N PHE A 294 -9.56 -0.67 13.99
CA PHE A 294 -10.10 -0.10 15.22
C PHE A 294 -10.60 -1.23 16.10
N ASP A 295 -10.05 -1.34 17.30
CA ASP A 295 -10.27 -2.47 18.20
C ASP A 295 -11.19 -2.05 19.35
N LEU A 296 -12.11 -2.94 19.75
CA LEU A 296 -13.01 -2.75 20.89
C LEU A 296 -12.44 -3.53 22.08
N PRO A 297 -11.89 -2.87 23.11
CA PRO A 297 -11.20 -3.58 24.18
C PRO A 297 -12.15 -4.53 24.90
N GLY A 298 -11.69 -5.76 25.13
CA GLY A 298 -12.46 -6.73 25.91
C GLY A 298 -13.42 -7.59 25.08
N ASP A 299 -13.48 -7.40 23.76
CA ASP A 299 -14.34 -8.15 22.86
C ASP A 299 -13.52 -8.76 21.73
N ASN A 300 -13.43 -10.09 21.71
CA ASN A 300 -12.72 -10.86 20.68
C ASN A 300 -13.62 -11.92 20.02
N SER A 301 -14.94 -11.73 20.11
CA SER A 301 -15.89 -12.74 19.66
C SER A 301 -17.11 -12.18 18.93
N SER A 302 -17.47 -10.92 19.16
CA SER A 302 -18.63 -10.33 18.51
C SER A 302 -18.31 -9.83 17.10
N ALA A 303 -19.35 -9.65 16.28
CA ALA A 303 -19.22 -9.03 14.96
C ALA A 303 -18.83 -7.54 15.01
N VAL A 304 -18.85 -6.91 16.20
CA VAL A 304 -18.47 -5.51 16.43
C VAL A 304 -17.20 -5.37 17.27
N GLN A 305 -16.43 -6.46 17.43
CA GLN A 305 -15.14 -6.47 18.11
C GLN A 305 -14.12 -5.49 17.52
N GLY A 306 -14.36 -5.02 16.29
CA GLY A 306 -13.54 -4.00 15.67
C GLY A 306 -13.86 -3.81 14.20
N TRP A 307 -13.13 -2.88 13.58
CA TRP A 307 -13.39 -2.41 12.22
C TRP A 307 -12.10 -2.30 11.42
N ASN A 308 -12.05 -3.03 10.31
CA ASN A 308 -11.04 -2.81 9.29
C ASN A 308 -11.28 -1.46 8.61
N ALA A 309 -10.21 -0.70 8.41
CA ALA A 309 -10.28 0.64 7.86
C ALA A 309 -9.09 0.97 6.96
N LEU A 310 -9.38 1.55 5.80
CA LEU A 310 -8.40 2.20 4.93
C LEU A 310 -8.13 3.62 5.45
N TYR A 311 -6.87 3.97 5.68
CA TYR A 311 -6.53 5.36 6.00
C TYR A 311 -6.44 6.21 4.73
N LEU A 312 -7.23 7.28 4.69
CA LEU A 312 -7.36 8.17 3.53
C LEU A 312 -6.39 9.36 3.58
N GLY A 313 -5.85 9.68 4.75
CA GLY A 313 -4.99 10.83 4.97
C GLY A 313 -5.53 11.80 6.02
N GLN A 314 -4.86 12.94 6.16
CA GLN A 314 -5.23 13.99 7.09
C GLN A 314 -5.82 15.18 6.33
N THR A 315 -6.88 15.77 6.86
CA THR A 315 -7.48 17.01 6.33
C THR A 315 -6.67 18.23 6.75
N GLU A 316 -6.93 19.38 6.11
CA GLU A 316 -6.24 20.65 6.42
C GLU A 316 -6.47 21.13 7.86
N ASP A 317 -7.61 20.79 8.47
CA ASP A 317 -7.96 21.07 9.86
C ASP A 317 -7.40 20.05 10.85
N GLY A 318 -6.65 19.05 10.37
CA GLY A 318 -5.91 18.09 11.19
C GLY A 318 -6.67 16.81 11.56
N HIS A 319 -7.91 16.63 11.07
CA HIS A 319 -8.65 15.38 11.28
C HIS A 319 -8.04 14.23 10.47
N HIS A 320 -8.01 13.04 11.05
CA HIS A 320 -7.60 11.82 10.33
C HIS A 320 -8.81 11.18 9.67
N GLN A 321 -8.73 10.92 8.37
CA GLN A 321 -9.82 10.31 7.61
C GLN A 321 -9.56 8.84 7.37
N PHE A 322 -10.58 8.03 7.63
CA PHE A 322 -10.60 6.60 7.37
C PHE A 322 -11.83 6.23 6.54
N TRP A 323 -11.79 5.06 5.94
CA TRP A 323 -12.93 4.43 5.28
C TRP A 323 -13.04 2.98 5.72
N SER A 324 -14.23 2.55 6.12
CA SER A 324 -14.53 1.15 6.40
C SER A 324 -15.68 0.70 5.52
N SER A 325 -15.64 -0.54 5.02
CA SER A 325 -16.72 -1.10 4.22
C SER A 325 -18.05 -1.19 4.97
N SER A 326 -18.02 -1.26 6.30
CA SER A 326 -19.21 -1.43 7.13
C SER A 326 -19.79 -0.11 7.66
N ILE A 327 -18.98 0.94 7.71
CA ILE A 327 -19.35 2.24 8.34
C ILE A 327 -19.29 3.40 7.33
N GLY A 328 -18.54 3.25 6.24
CA GLY A 328 -18.24 4.31 5.27
C GLY A 328 -17.06 5.19 5.71
N LYS A 329 -17.06 6.45 5.25
CA LYS A 329 -16.03 7.43 5.62
C LYS A 329 -16.20 7.89 7.07
N ILE A 330 -15.09 7.91 7.81
CA ILE A 330 -15.03 8.26 9.23
C ILE A 330 -13.97 9.34 9.41
N ASN A 331 -14.36 10.49 9.96
CA ASN A 331 -13.40 11.46 10.49
C ASN A 331 -13.11 11.07 11.94
N VAL A 332 -11.83 10.89 12.25
CA VAL A 332 -11.37 10.47 13.57
C VAL A 332 -10.58 11.61 14.21
N ASP A 333 -11.12 12.07 15.33
CA ASP A 333 -10.44 12.94 16.27
C ASP A 333 -9.75 12.10 17.34
N PHE A 334 -8.42 12.09 17.31
CA PHE A 334 -7.63 11.48 18.37
C PHE A 334 -7.54 12.42 19.57
N THR A 335 -8.04 11.98 20.73
CA THR A 335 -7.99 12.79 21.94
C THR A 335 -6.55 12.93 22.43
N ASN A 336 -6.04 14.15 22.61
CA ASN A 336 -4.74 14.44 23.27
C ASN A 336 -3.59 13.48 22.89
N ASN A 337 -3.43 13.14 21.61
CA ASN A 337 -2.43 12.17 21.11
C ASN A 337 -2.51 10.76 21.71
N SER A 338 -3.66 10.34 22.22
CA SER A 338 -3.86 9.02 22.83
C SER A 338 -4.45 7.98 21.87
N TYR A 339 -4.62 8.31 20.58
CA TYR A 339 -5.21 7.44 19.55
C TYR A 339 -6.55 6.77 19.93
N LEU A 340 -7.20 7.30 20.98
CA LEU A 340 -8.56 6.99 21.40
C LEU A 340 -9.53 7.75 20.51
N THR A 341 -10.55 7.04 20.05
CA THR A 341 -11.52 7.54 19.10
C THR A 341 -12.72 8.17 19.79
N THR A 342 -13.36 9.10 19.10
CA THR A 342 -14.62 9.75 19.53
C THR A 342 -15.67 9.63 18.43
N GLY A 343 -16.89 10.14 18.67
CA GLY A 343 -17.97 10.12 17.68
C GLY A 343 -18.46 8.70 17.36
N GLN A 344 -18.50 8.34 16.08
CA GLN A 344 -19.02 7.03 15.61
C GLN A 344 -18.22 5.83 16.11
N LEU A 345 -16.93 6.02 16.41
CA LEU A 345 -16.05 4.99 16.96
C LEU A 345 -15.82 5.18 18.46
N SER A 346 -16.70 5.89 19.18
CA SER A 346 -16.56 6.05 20.64
C SER A 346 -16.50 4.69 21.34
N GLY A 347 -15.44 4.46 22.12
CA GLY A 347 -15.18 3.21 22.85
C GLY A 347 -14.15 2.29 22.18
N TYR A 348 -13.81 2.54 20.93
CA TYR A 348 -12.74 1.86 20.21
C TYR A 348 -11.40 2.59 20.41
N TYR A 349 -10.33 1.98 19.93
CA TYR A 349 -9.02 2.62 19.76
C TYR A 349 -8.40 2.21 18.44
N LEU A 350 -7.50 3.04 17.91
CA LEU A 350 -6.66 2.62 16.79
C LEU A 350 -5.63 1.60 17.29
N GLY A 351 -5.70 0.39 16.76
CA GLY A 351 -4.75 -0.67 17.04
C GLY A 351 -3.40 -0.41 16.36
N ALA A 352 -2.34 -0.93 16.97
CA ALA A 352 -0.98 -0.98 16.44
C ALA A 352 -0.86 -2.11 15.42
N VAL A 353 -1.65 -2.02 14.37
CA VAL A 353 -1.67 -2.91 13.23
C VAL A 353 -1.67 -2.09 11.96
N VAL A 354 -0.87 -2.54 11.00
CA VAL A 354 -0.78 -1.96 9.67
C VAL A 354 -0.73 -3.09 8.65
N SER A 355 -1.46 -2.91 7.55
CA SER A 355 -1.46 -3.81 6.39
C SER A 355 -0.78 -3.10 5.23
N ASP A 356 0.51 -3.39 5.03
CA ASP A 356 1.34 -2.77 3.98
C ASP A 356 1.24 -3.50 2.64
N PRO A 357 1.56 -2.82 1.52
CA PRO A 357 1.63 -3.46 0.21
C PRO A 357 2.64 -4.61 0.19
N ASN A 358 2.28 -5.75 -0.41
CA ASN A 358 3.25 -6.81 -0.72
C ASN A 358 4.01 -6.49 -2.01
N THR A 359 4.99 -5.58 -1.91
CA THR A 359 5.78 -5.12 -3.07
C THR A 359 6.59 -6.23 -3.72
N THR A 360 6.98 -7.26 -2.97
CA THR A 360 7.71 -8.42 -3.52
C THR A 360 6.82 -9.18 -4.49
N ARG A 361 5.54 -9.39 -4.15
CA ARG A 361 4.56 -9.98 -5.07
C ARG A 361 4.29 -9.07 -6.27
N LEU A 362 4.09 -7.77 -6.06
CA LEU A 362 3.83 -6.83 -7.17
C LEU A 362 4.98 -6.84 -8.18
N GLN A 363 6.22 -6.76 -7.71
CA GLN A 363 7.41 -6.85 -8.55
C GLN A 363 7.55 -8.20 -9.27
N ALA A 364 7.15 -9.29 -8.61
CA ALA A 364 7.18 -10.62 -9.21
C ALA A 364 6.08 -10.83 -10.27
N TRP A 365 4.99 -10.07 -10.21
CA TRP A 365 3.87 -10.18 -11.14
C TRP A 365 3.91 -9.17 -12.29
N ASP A 366 4.59 -8.03 -12.11
CA ASP A 366 4.80 -6.98 -13.12
C ASP A 366 5.94 -7.37 -14.10
N ASP A 367 5.67 -8.37 -14.95
CA ASP A 367 6.60 -8.91 -15.93
C ASP A 367 7.07 -7.86 -16.95
N ASP A 368 6.20 -6.91 -17.32
CA ASP A 368 6.54 -5.85 -18.25
C ASP A 368 7.22 -4.64 -17.58
N GLY A 369 7.28 -4.60 -16.24
CA GLY A 369 7.87 -3.53 -15.45
C GLY A 369 7.17 -2.19 -15.61
N SER A 370 5.86 -2.18 -15.89
CA SER A 370 5.03 -1.00 -16.12
C SER A 370 5.12 0.04 -15.01
N VAL A 371 5.35 -0.38 -13.77
CA VAL A 371 5.38 0.53 -12.61
C VAL A 371 6.64 1.40 -12.58
N VAL A 372 7.75 0.89 -13.13
CA VAL A 372 9.09 1.49 -12.97
C VAL A 372 9.72 1.98 -14.28
N ARG A 373 8.99 1.89 -15.40
CA ARG A 373 9.47 2.26 -16.75
C ARG A 373 9.01 3.64 -17.22
#